data_AF-A0A2E1KQG1-F1
#
_entry.id   AF-A0A2E1KQG1-F1
#
_cell.length_a   1.000
_cell.length_b   1.000
_cell.length_c   1.000
_cell.angle_alpha   90.00
_cell.angle_beta   90.00
_cell.angle_gamma   90.00
#
_symmetry.space_group_name_H-M   'P 1'
#
loop_
_entity.id
_entity.type
_entity.pdbx_description
1 polymer ?
#
loop_
_entity_poly.entity_id
_entity_poly.type
_entity_poly.pdbx_seq_one_letter_code
_entity_poly.pdbx_strand_id
1 'polypeptide(L)' 'MDRWQIGDVRITRVVEMEVTGGTRFILPDATRDACLPIQWLAPHFMDDQGNLIMSIHALVVDTG' A
#
# COMPACT_ATOMS: atom_id res chain seq x y z
N MET A 1 -2.46 -12.62 1.14
CA MET A 1 -2.00 -13.68 0.20
C MET A 1 -0.54 -13.37 -0.01
N ASP A 2 0.30 -14.07 0.75
CA ASP A 2 1.65 -13.57 1.05
C ASP A 2 2.72 -14.35 0.30
N ARG A 3 2.29 -15.26 -0.59
CA ARG A 3 3.17 -16.09 -1.43
C ARG A 3 2.57 -16.25 -2.82
N TRP A 4 3.44 -16.18 -3.82
CA TRP A 4 3.15 -16.46 -5.22
C TRP A 4 4.18 -17.45 -5.77
N GLN A 5 3.74 -18.28 -6.71
CA GLN A 5 4.62 -19.14 -7.51
C GLN A 5 4.51 -18.68 -8.97
N ILE A 6 5.64 -18.34 -9.58
CA ILE A 6 5.74 -17.90 -10.97
C ILE A 6 6.79 -18.77 -11.67
N GLY A 7 6.32 -19.77 -12.43
CA GLY A 7 7.20 -20.81 -12.96
C GLY A 7 7.92 -21.52 -11.81
N ASP A 8 9.25 -21.55 -11.87
CA ASP A 8 10.11 -22.15 -10.84
C ASP A 8 10.42 -21.19 -9.66
N VAL A 9 10.03 -19.91 -9.77
CA VAL A 9 10.34 -18.88 -8.77
C VAL A 9 9.22 -18.75 -7.75
N ARG A 10 9.59 -18.79 -6.47
CA ARG A 10 8.71 -18.48 -5.35
C ARG A 10 8.93 -17.04 -4.89
N ILE A 11 7.86 -16.25 -4.83
CA ILE A 11 7.88 -14.89 -4.27
C ILE A 11 7.13 -14.91 -2.95
N THR A 12 7.75 -14.43 -1.87
CA THR A 12 7.09 -14.22 -0.57
C THR A 12 7.02 -12.73 -0.28
N ARG A 13 5.82 -12.19 -0.06
CA ARG A 13 5.62 -10.84 0.44
C ARG A 13 5.73 -10.82 1.95
N VAL A 14 6.57 -9.92 2.45
CA VAL A 14 6.70 -9.58 3.86
C VAL A 14 6.06 -8.20 4.04
N VAL A 15 5.00 -8.12 4.85
CA VAL A 15 4.36 -6.85 5.19
C VAL A 15 5.09 -6.28 6.41
N GLU A 16 5.80 -5.18 6.22
CA GLU A 16 6.54 -4.52 7.32
C GLU A 16 5.63 -3.58 8.10
N MET A 17 4.77 -2.85 7.38
CA MET A 17 3.93 -1.82 7.97
C MET A 17 2.71 -1.55 7.09
N GLU A 18 1.55 -1.37 7.70
CA GLU A 18 0.36 -0.83 7.05
C GLU A 18 -0.29 0.16 8.01
N VAL A 19 -0.29 1.44 7.65
CA VAL A 19 -0.68 2.55 8.53
C VAL A 19 -1.53 3.54 7.77
N THR A 20 -2.58 4.03 8.42
CA THR A 20 -3.45 5.08 7.90
C THR A 20 -2.96 6.45 8.39
N GLY A 21 -2.81 7.39 7.46
CA GLY A 21 -2.30 8.74 7.75
C GLY A 21 -0.77 8.82 7.77
N GLY A 22 -0.25 9.99 8.15
CA GLY A 22 1.21 10.21 8.22
C GLY A 22 1.93 10.22 6.87
N THR A 23 1.22 10.30 5.73
CA THR A 23 1.81 10.16 4.38
C THR A 23 2.43 11.45 3.83
N ARG A 24 2.21 12.60 4.49
CA ARG A 24 2.62 13.94 4.01
C ARG A 24 4.14 14.10 3.85
N PHE A 25 4.95 13.27 4.50
CA PHE A 25 6.41 13.32 4.32
C PHE A 25 6.86 12.79 2.94
N ILE A 26 6.02 11.98 2.27
CA ILE A 26 6.30 11.44 0.92
C ILE A 26 5.40 12.12 -0.11
N LEU A 27 4.15 12.36 0.22
CA LEU A 27 3.14 12.98 -0.65
C LEU A 27 2.59 14.26 0.01
N PRO A 28 3.36 15.36 0.01
CA PRO A 28 2.99 16.58 0.73
C PRO A 28 1.68 17.21 0.22
N ASP A 29 1.40 17.06 -1.08
CA ASP A 29 0.22 17.63 -1.75
C ASP A 29 -1.03 16.76 -1.64
N ALA A 30 -0.90 15.52 -1.13
CA ALA A 30 -2.03 14.62 -0.90
C ALA A 30 -2.79 15.00 0.39
N THR A 31 -3.39 16.19 0.37
CA THR A 31 -4.28 16.65 1.44
C THR A 31 -5.61 15.89 1.38
N ARG A 32 -6.34 15.83 2.50
CA ARG A 32 -7.67 15.19 2.55
C ARG A 32 -8.60 15.74 1.46
N ASP A 33 -8.64 17.06 1.30
CA ASP A 33 -9.49 17.74 0.33
C ASP A 33 -9.13 17.38 -1.12
N ALA A 34 -7.85 17.11 -1.40
CA ALA A 34 -7.40 16.66 -2.71
C ALA A 34 -7.70 15.17 -2.96
N CYS A 35 -7.71 14.35 -1.90
CA CYS A 35 -7.91 12.91 -2.01
C CYS A 35 -9.40 12.51 -2.04
N LEU A 36 -10.26 13.15 -1.23
CA LEU A 36 -11.70 12.84 -1.10
C LEU A 36 -12.46 12.78 -2.45
N PRO A 37 -12.19 13.65 -3.45
CA PRO A 37 -12.85 13.57 -4.75
C PRO A 37 -12.50 12.30 -5.55
N ILE A 38 -11.41 11.62 -5.22
CA ILE A 38 -10.91 10.44 -5.95
C ILE A 38 -11.53 9.17 -5.36
N GLN A 39 -12.82 8.97 -5.66
CA GLN A 39 -13.64 7.96 -4.97
C GLN A 39 -13.13 6.52 -5.06
N TRP A 40 -12.38 6.14 -6.10
CA TRP A 40 -11.84 4.78 -6.24
C TRP A 40 -10.75 4.45 -5.21
N LEU A 41 -10.17 5.46 -4.54
CA LEU A 41 -9.19 5.23 -3.48
C LEU A 41 -9.81 4.55 -2.27
N ALA A 42 -11.08 4.84 -1.95
CA ALA A 42 -11.75 4.22 -0.81
C ALA A 42 -12.35 2.85 -1.18
N PRO A 43 -12.31 1.85 -0.28
CA PRO A 43 -11.73 1.88 1.07
C PRO A 43 -10.26 1.39 1.13
N HIS A 44 -9.65 1.05 0.00
CA HIS A 44 -8.42 0.25 -0.05
C HIS A 44 -7.13 1.08 0.07
N PHE A 45 -7.15 2.32 -0.39
CA PHE A 45 -6.00 3.23 -0.42
C PHE A 45 -6.27 4.52 0.38
N MET A 46 -7.51 4.73 0.81
CA MET A 46 -7.94 5.89 1.56
C MET A 46 -9.14 5.53 2.44
N ASP A 47 -9.21 6.07 3.64
CA ASP A 47 -10.40 5.96 4.49
C ASP A 47 -11.50 6.96 4.09
N ASP A 48 -12.63 6.92 4.81
CA ASP A 48 -13.77 7.81 4.59
C ASP A 48 -13.49 9.29 4.90
N GLN A 49 -12.41 9.59 5.63
CA GLN A 49 -11.98 10.94 6.00
C GLN A 49 -10.87 11.49 5.09
N GLY A 50 -10.51 10.78 4.03
CA GLY A 50 -9.44 11.20 3.13
C GLY A 50 -8.03 10.94 3.65
N ASN A 51 -7.84 10.14 4.71
CA ASN A 51 -6.51 9.68 5.08
C ASN A 51 -6.05 8.60 4.11
N LEU A 52 -4.86 8.78 3.51
CA LEU A 52 -4.25 7.73 2.71
C LEU A 52 -3.77 6.56 3.58
N ILE A 53 -3.91 5.36 3.04
CA ILE A 53 -3.39 4.12 3.61
C ILE A 53 -2.05 3.84 2.95
N MET A 54 -0.98 3.83 3.75
CA MET A 54 0.37 3.52 3.30
C MET A 54 0.73 2.11 3.74
N SER A 55 1.38 1.37 2.85
CA SER A 55 1.85 0.03 3.16
C SER A 55 3.26 -0.19 2.61
N ILE A 56 4.12 -0.79 3.43
CA ILE A 56 5.52 -1.08 3.13
C ILE A 56 5.68 -2.59 3.09
N HIS A 57 6.17 -3.09 1.95
CA HIS A 57 6.35 -4.52 1.70
C HIS A 57 7.74 -4.80 1.16
N ALA A 58 8.35 -5.87 1.66
CA ALA A 58 9.49 -6.50 1.02
C ALA A 58 9.04 -7.72 0.22
N LEU A 59 9.73 -8.02 -0.87
CA LEU A 59 9.51 -9.23 -1.67
C LEU A 59 10.78 -10.09 -1.62
N VAL A 60 10.65 -11.27 -1.04
CA VAL A 60 11.71 -12.29 -1.10
C VAL A 60 11.49 -13.12 -2.36
N VAL A 61 12.49 -13.14 -3.24
CA VAL A 61 12.47 -13.90 -4.50
C VAL A 61 13.39 -15.11 -4.35
N ASP A 62 12.80 -16.30 -4.36
CA ASP A 62 13.46 -17.60 -4.22
C ASP A 62 13.41 -18.31 -5.59
N THR A 63 14.57 -18.59 -6.16
CA THR A 63 14.73 -19.19 -7.51
C THR A 63 15.12 -20.66 -7.47
N GLY A 64 15.11 -21.31 -6.29
CA GLY A 64 15.64 -22.66 -6.06
C GLY A 64 16.95 -22.68 -5.27
#